data_AF-A0A842UGU6-F1
#
_entry.id   AF-A0A842UGU6-F1
#
_cell.length_a   1.000
_cell.length_b   1.000
_cell.length_c   1.000
_cell.angle_alpha   90.00
_cell.angle_beta   90.00
_cell.angle_gamma   90.00
#
_symmetry.space_group_name_H-M   'P 1'
#
loop_
_entity.id
_entity.type
_entity.pdbx_description
1 polymer ?
#
loop_
_entity_poly.entity_id
_entity_poly.type
_entity_poly.pdbx_seq_one_letter_code
_entity_poly.pdbx_strand_id
1 'polypeptide(L)'
;MISEDEIKKQINHTLAETNFPGLGRKYEGKVRDVYVSDDNIYLIATDRQSAFDRVLARIPFKGQVLTETSAFWFDNTKDIVENHVLEVPDPNVVVCKKLRVFPVEFVVRGYITGVTSTSAWTAYSRGEREFCGNVLPEGLMKNQKFEEPILTPTTKSEEHDEKITPREIVDRGLMTQDQWDCVS
;
A
#
# COMPACT_ATOMS: atom_id res chain seq x y z
N MET A 1 4.38 10.79 22.93
CA MET A 1 5.53 11.07 22.05
C MET A 1 6.72 10.30 22.61
N ILE A 2 7.39 9.47 21.81
CA ILE A 2 8.56 8.69 22.23
C ILE A 2 9.75 9.64 22.37
N SER A 3 10.49 9.59 23.49
CA SER A 3 11.64 10.46 23.71
C SER A 3 12.86 10.00 22.89
N GLU A 4 13.79 10.92 22.62
CA GLU A 4 15.04 10.59 21.93
C GLU A 4 15.87 9.55 22.70
N ASP A 5 15.91 9.64 24.03
CA ASP A 5 16.60 8.67 24.88
C ASP A 5 15.98 7.27 24.76
N GLU A 6 14.67 7.17 24.62
CA GLU A 6 14.00 5.89 24.44
C GLU A 6 14.29 5.31 23.04
N ILE A 7 14.27 6.12 21.99
CA ILE A 7 14.67 5.71 20.63
C ILE A 7 16.11 5.18 20.64
N LYS A 8 17.03 5.88 21.31
CA LYS A 8 18.44 5.48 21.41
C LYS A 8 18.62 4.12 22.09
N LYS A 9 17.86 3.83 23.15
CA LYS A 9 17.89 2.53 23.82
C LYS A 9 17.45 1.39 22.90
N GLN A 10 16.51 1.64 21.98
CA GLN A 10 15.97 0.61 21.10
C GLN A 10 16.77 0.36 19.81
N ILE A 11 17.85 1.10 19.54
CA ILE A 11 18.66 0.93 18.31
C ILE A 11 19.09 -0.52 18.08
N ASN A 12 19.44 -1.24 19.15
CA ASN A 12 19.89 -2.64 19.10
C ASN A 12 18.75 -3.66 19.30
N HIS A 13 17.51 -3.20 19.45
CA HIS A 13 16.33 -4.03 19.73
C HIS A 13 15.27 -3.95 18.62
N THR A 14 15.71 -3.62 17.40
CA THR A 14 14.81 -3.52 16.24
C THR A 14 14.32 -4.89 15.77
N LEU A 15 13.04 -4.98 15.41
CA LEU A 15 12.44 -6.20 14.89
C LEU A 15 12.85 -6.42 13.43
N ALA A 16 13.70 -7.42 13.20
CA ALA A 16 14.21 -7.75 11.87
C ALA A 16 13.30 -8.71 11.10
N GLU A 17 12.86 -9.75 11.80
CA GLU A 17 12.11 -10.88 11.30
C GLU A 17 11.39 -11.51 12.49
N THR A 18 10.45 -12.40 12.19
CA THR A 18 9.69 -13.17 13.16
C THR A 18 9.73 -14.65 12.80
N ASN A 19 9.47 -15.50 13.77
CA ASN A 19 9.31 -16.94 13.53
C ASN A 19 8.20 -17.51 14.41
N PHE A 20 6.96 -17.41 13.91
CA PHE A 20 5.76 -17.91 14.58
C PHE A 20 5.12 -19.06 13.78
N PRO A 21 5.70 -20.28 13.81
CA PRO A 21 5.18 -21.40 13.01
C PRO A 21 3.74 -21.78 13.35
N GLY A 22 3.27 -21.46 14.56
CA GLY A 22 1.88 -21.68 14.97
C GLY A 22 0.85 -20.78 14.28
N LEU A 23 1.27 -19.71 13.59
CA LEU A 23 0.38 -18.79 12.86
C LEU A 23 0.14 -19.19 11.40
N GLY A 24 0.76 -20.28 10.94
CA GLY A 24 0.60 -20.81 9.59
C GLY A 24 1.81 -20.55 8.68
N ARG A 25 1.58 -20.54 7.36
CA ARG A 25 2.66 -20.41 6.38
C ARG A 25 3.22 -18.99 6.40
N LYS A 26 4.53 -18.87 6.65
CA LYS A 26 5.26 -17.59 6.58
C LYS A 26 5.53 -17.20 5.12
N TYR A 27 5.29 -15.93 4.82
CA TYR A 27 5.77 -15.21 3.64
C TYR A 27 6.50 -13.96 4.12
N GLU A 28 7.69 -13.71 3.59
CA GLU A 28 8.48 -12.55 3.95
C GLU A 28 8.42 -11.51 2.83
N GLY A 29 7.83 -10.36 3.12
CA GLY A 29 7.88 -9.19 2.26
C GLY A 29 9.08 -8.28 2.60
N LYS A 30 9.21 -7.16 1.88
CA LYS A 30 10.29 -6.18 2.10
C LYS A 30 10.34 -5.62 3.53
N VAL A 31 9.18 -5.42 4.15
CA VAL A 31 9.04 -4.76 5.47
C VAL A 31 8.05 -5.45 6.42
N ARG A 32 7.39 -6.52 5.96
CA ARG A 32 6.39 -7.25 6.74
C ARG A 32 6.68 -8.74 6.67
N ASP A 33 6.49 -9.41 7.80
CA ASP A 33 6.35 -10.85 7.85
C ASP A 33 4.85 -11.15 7.88
N VAL A 34 4.41 -12.00 6.96
CA VAL A 34 3.00 -12.36 6.80
C VAL A 34 2.85 -13.83 7.13
N TYR A 35 1.90 -14.17 8.00
CA TYR A 35 1.52 -15.55 8.26
C TYR A 35 0.11 -15.78 7.75
N VAL A 36 -0.09 -16.88 7.04
CA VAL A 36 -1.39 -17.24 6.46
C VAL A 36 -1.83 -18.57 7.05
N SER A 37 -2.96 -18.56 7.74
CA SER A 37 -3.68 -19.76 8.18
C SER A 37 -4.88 -20.02 7.26
N ASP A 38 -5.75 -20.95 7.66
CA ASP A 38 -6.95 -21.27 6.89
C ASP A 38 -7.93 -20.09 6.86
N ASP A 39 -8.18 -19.48 8.02
CA ASP A 39 -9.18 -18.41 8.19
C ASP A 39 -8.57 -17.00 8.26
N ASN A 40 -7.33 -16.88 8.77
CA ASN A 40 -6.72 -15.60 9.11
C ASN A 40 -5.42 -15.31 8.36
N ILE A 41 -5.12 -14.02 8.26
CA ILE A 41 -3.83 -13.49 7.86
C ILE A 41 -3.28 -12.66 9.02
N TYR A 42 -2.05 -12.92 9.43
CA TYR A 42 -1.34 -12.13 10.43
C TYR A 42 -0.30 -11.26 9.73
N LEU A 43 -0.47 -9.95 9.80
CA LEU A 43 0.45 -8.98 9.23
C LEU A 43 1.33 -8.44 10.36
N ILE A 44 2.62 -8.77 10.35
CA ILE A 44 3.58 -8.27 11.33
C ILE A 44 4.52 -7.26 10.68
N ALA A 45 4.39 -5.99 11.04
CA ALA A 45 5.26 -4.93 10.55
C ALA A 45 6.61 -4.99 11.27
N THR A 46 7.66 -5.21 10.50
CA THR A 46 9.05 -5.19 10.99
C THR A 46 9.61 -3.77 10.96
N ASP A 47 10.74 -3.58 11.63
CA ASP A 47 11.47 -2.30 11.63
C ASP A 47 12.34 -2.13 10.39
N ARG A 48 12.36 -3.12 9.48
CA ARG A 48 13.11 -3.05 8.20
C ARG A 48 12.65 -1.86 7.37
N GLN A 49 13.59 -1.04 6.93
CA GLN A 49 13.36 0.04 5.97
C GLN A 49 13.94 -0.35 4.61
N SER A 50 13.10 -0.31 3.58
CA SER A 50 13.55 -0.54 2.20
C SER A 50 13.57 0.75 1.39
N ALA A 51 14.56 0.90 0.51
CA ALA A 51 14.52 1.83 -0.62
C ALA A 51 15.34 1.25 -1.77
N PHE A 52 15.02 1.67 -3.01
CA PHE A 52 15.63 1.11 -4.23
C PHE A 52 15.58 -0.43 -4.26
N ASP A 53 14.43 -0.99 -3.87
CA ASP A 53 14.16 -2.43 -3.80
C ASP A 53 15.10 -3.26 -2.92
N ARG A 54 15.80 -2.62 -1.97
CA ARG A 54 16.68 -3.28 -1.01
C ARG A 54 16.34 -2.87 0.42
N VAL A 55 16.49 -3.79 1.36
CA VAL A 55 16.46 -3.46 2.79
C VAL A 55 17.76 -2.76 3.15
N LEU A 56 17.67 -1.52 3.63
CA LEU A 56 18.82 -0.65 3.88
C LEU A 56 19.20 -0.55 5.35
N ALA A 57 18.19 -0.56 6.22
CA ALA A 57 18.37 -0.33 7.65
C ALA A 57 17.21 -0.91 8.44
N ARG A 58 17.29 -0.79 9.76
CA ARG A 58 16.18 -1.00 10.68
C ARG A 58 15.98 0.26 11.50
N ILE A 59 14.75 0.70 11.64
CA ILE A 59 14.40 1.95 12.31
C ILE A 59 13.56 1.58 13.55
N PRO A 60 14.04 1.88 14.77
CA PRO A 60 13.27 1.60 15.99
C PRO A 60 11.85 2.12 15.91
N PHE A 61 10.90 1.27 16.34
CA PHE A 61 9.46 1.57 16.37
C PHE A 61 8.79 1.81 15.02
N LYS A 62 9.49 1.65 13.90
CA LYS A 62 8.88 1.85 12.57
C LYS A 62 7.71 0.89 12.36
N GLY A 63 7.86 -0.38 12.72
CA GLY A 63 6.78 -1.35 12.59
C GLY A 63 5.53 -0.95 13.39
N GLN A 64 5.74 -0.40 14.59
CA GLN A 64 4.68 0.07 15.48
C GLN A 64 3.93 1.26 14.86
N VAL A 65 4.67 2.30 14.51
CA VAL A 65 4.10 3.52 13.93
C VAL A 65 3.27 3.21 12.69
N LEU A 66 3.76 2.35 11.80
CA LEU A 66 3.04 1.99 10.56
C LEU A 66 1.78 1.18 10.83
N THR A 67 1.82 0.27 11.81
CA THR A 67 0.67 -0.56 12.18
C THR A 67 -0.40 0.27 12.86
N GLU A 68 -0.04 1.11 13.84
CA GLU A 68 -0.97 2.00 14.53
C GLU A 68 -1.57 3.05 13.59
N THR A 69 -0.78 3.58 12.66
CA THR A 69 -1.29 4.46 11.60
C THR A 69 -2.30 3.74 10.70
N SER A 70 -2.03 2.48 10.35
CA SER A 70 -2.97 1.67 9.55
C SER A 70 -4.25 1.40 10.33
N ALA A 71 -4.15 1.02 11.61
CA ALA A 71 -5.28 0.78 12.50
C ALA A 71 -6.15 2.04 12.65
N PHE A 72 -5.54 3.21 12.84
CA PHE A 72 -6.23 4.49 12.85
C PHE A 72 -7.05 4.69 11.56
N TRP A 73 -6.45 4.50 10.39
CA TRP A 73 -7.16 4.69 9.12
C TRP A 73 -8.27 3.66 8.90
N PHE A 74 -8.06 2.39 9.25
CA PHE A 74 -9.11 1.38 9.16
C PHE A 74 -10.31 1.70 10.05
N ASP A 75 -10.10 2.25 11.25
CA ASP A 75 -11.19 2.68 12.13
C ASP A 75 -11.91 3.94 11.60
N ASN A 76 -11.17 4.89 11.03
CA ASN A 76 -11.71 6.15 10.51
C ASN A 76 -12.44 6.01 9.16
N THR A 77 -12.29 4.89 8.45
CA THR A 77 -12.94 4.67 7.14
C THR A 77 -13.92 3.49 7.14
N LYS A 78 -14.18 2.87 8.30
CA LYS A 78 -15.06 1.71 8.42
C LYS A 78 -16.52 1.98 8.04
N ASP A 79 -16.95 3.24 8.08
CA ASP A 79 -18.27 3.70 7.65
C ASP A 79 -18.37 3.88 6.13
N ILE A 80 -17.23 3.96 5.43
CA ILE A 80 -17.15 4.09 3.97
C ILE A 80 -17.17 2.72 3.31
N VAL A 81 -16.33 1.79 3.77
CA VAL A 81 -16.22 0.43 3.21
C VAL A 81 -15.79 -0.56 4.29
N GLU A 82 -16.28 -1.80 4.19
CA GLU A 82 -15.80 -2.88 5.04
C GLU A 82 -14.31 -3.13 4.82
N ASN A 83 -13.59 -3.41 5.90
CA ASN A 83 -12.17 -3.75 5.83
C ASN A 83 -11.88 -5.12 6.45
N HIS A 84 -10.69 -5.63 6.20
CA HIS A 84 -10.30 -6.98 6.59
C HIS A 84 -9.83 -7.12 8.03
N VAL A 85 -9.70 -6.04 8.81
CA VAL A 85 -9.11 -6.08 10.15
C VAL A 85 -10.08 -6.77 11.12
N LEU A 86 -9.57 -7.71 11.90
CA LEU A 86 -10.27 -8.36 13.00
C LEU A 86 -9.86 -7.76 14.35
N GLU A 87 -8.55 -7.63 14.57
CA GLU A 87 -7.98 -7.06 15.79
C GLU A 87 -6.52 -6.62 15.60
N VAL A 88 -6.02 -5.81 16.54
CA VAL A 88 -4.63 -5.34 16.63
C VAL A 88 -4.10 -5.70 18.03
N PRO A 89 -3.67 -6.95 18.26
CA PRO A 89 -3.34 -7.45 19.59
C PRO A 89 -1.99 -6.96 20.12
N ASP A 90 -1.15 -6.43 19.23
CA ASP A 90 0.17 -5.87 19.53
C ASP A 90 0.44 -4.68 18.60
N PRO A 91 1.19 -3.65 19.03
CA PRO A 91 1.50 -2.49 18.20
C PRO A 91 2.16 -2.81 16.85
N ASN A 92 2.77 -3.99 16.65
CA ASN A 92 3.34 -4.43 15.37
C ASN A 92 2.43 -5.38 14.58
N VAL A 93 1.28 -5.81 15.11
CA VAL A 93 0.51 -6.95 14.58
C VAL A 93 -0.92 -6.55 14.23
N VAL A 94 -1.33 -6.87 13.01
CA VAL A 94 -2.74 -6.84 12.59
C VAL A 94 -3.20 -8.25 12.25
N VAL A 95 -4.30 -8.68 12.87
CA VAL A 95 -5.00 -9.91 12.50
C VAL A 95 -6.11 -9.56 11.53
N CYS A 96 -6.13 -10.21 10.38
CA CYS A 96 -7.05 -9.93 9.28
C CYS A 96 -7.82 -11.18 8.85
N LYS A 97 -9.03 -10.98 8.34
CA LYS A 97 -9.76 -11.98 7.55
C LYS A 97 -8.96 -12.32 6.29
N LYS A 98 -8.86 -13.60 5.96
CA LYS A 98 -8.32 -14.02 4.67
C LYS A 98 -9.30 -13.67 3.55
N LEU A 99 -8.85 -12.86 2.59
CA LEU A 99 -9.65 -12.42 1.45
C LEU A 99 -8.96 -12.75 0.13
N ARG A 100 -9.76 -12.84 -0.94
CA ARG A 100 -9.25 -12.86 -2.31
C ARG A 100 -8.96 -11.43 -2.75
N VAL A 101 -7.69 -11.13 -3.03
CA VAL A 101 -7.23 -9.80 -3.43
C VAL A 101 -7.48 -9.61 -4.93
N PHE A 102 -8.01 -8.44 -5.32
CA PHE A 102 -8.09 -8.08 -6.74
C PHE A 102 -6.68 -7.86 -7.31
N PRO A 103 -6.38 -8.31 -8.53
CA PRO A 103 -5.08 -8.11 -9.18
C PRO A 103 -4.89 -6.68 -9.74
N VAL A 104 -5.39 -5.68 -9.02
CA VAL A 104 -5.40 -4.26 -9.39
C VAL A 104 -4.96 -3.44 -8.17
N GLU A 105 -4.06 -2.49 -8.39
CA GLU A 105 -3.71 -1.49 -7.37
C GLU A 105 -4.52 -0.21 -7.59
N PHE A 106 -5.30 0.17 -6.58
CA PHE A 106 -6.08 1.40 -6.59
C PHE A 106 -5.21 2.57 -6.11
N VAL A 107 -4.70 3.36 -7.06
CA VAL A 107 -3.86 4.52 -6.77
C VAL A 107 -4.64 5.81 -7.00
N VAL A 108 -5.00 6.47 -5.89
CA VAL A 108 -5.65 7.79 -5.92
C VAL A 108 -4.59 8.90 -5.85
N ARG A 109 -4.66 9.90 -6.74
CA ARG A 109 -3.71 11.02 -6.80
C ARG A 109 -4.43 12.34 -6.62
N GLY A 110 -4.12 13.04 -5.53
CA GLY A 110 -4.52 14.44 -5.32
C GLY A 110 -3.53 15.45 -5.92
N TYR A 111 -2.33 15.01 -6.30
CA TYR A 111 -1.26 15.87 -6.84
C TYR A 111 -0.55 15.18 -8.01
N ILE A 112 -0.14 15.96 -9.01
CA ILE A 112 0.70 15.48 -10.10
C ILE A 112 2.17 15.47 -9.69
N THR A 113 2.72 14.29 -9.43
CA THR A 113 4.10 14.15 -8.94
C THR A 113 4.73 12.82 -9.38
N GLY A 114 5.94 12.56 -8.85
CA GLY A 114 6.74 11.37 -9.08
C GLY A 114 7.89 11.58 -10.07
N VAL A 115 8.75 10.57 -10.13
CA VAL A 115 9.96 10.55 -10.98
C VAL A 115 10.16 9.21 -11.69
N THR A 116 9.32 8.21 -11.41
CA THR A 116 9.38 6.90 -12.05
C THR A 116 8.64 6.92 -13.39
N SER A 117 8.87 5.91 -14.24
CA SER A 117 8.17 5.72 -15.52
C SER A 117 6.65 5.56 -15.36
N THR A 118 6.20 5.02 -14.22
CA THR A 118 4.79 4.82 -13.88
C THR A 118 4.13 6.05 -13.23
N SER A 119 4.87 7.14 -13.01
CA SER A 119 4.32 8.33 -12.35
C SER A 119 3.64 9.31 -13.32
N ALA A 120 2.58 9.98 -12.85
CA ALA A 120 1.80 10.93 -13.63
C ALA A 120 2.62 12.11 -14.14
N TRP A 121 3.51 12.66 -13.32
CA TRP A 121 4.34 13.78 -13.74
C TRP A 121 5.33 13.41 -14.86
N THR A 122 5.97 12.24 -14.77
CA THR A 122 6.92 11.79 -15.81
C THR A 122 6.23 11.66 -17.17
N ALA A 123 5.03 11.04 -17.22
CA ALA A 123 4.21 10.94 -18.43
C ALA A 123 3.82 12.34 -18.96
N TYR A 124 3.27 13.18 -18.09
CA TYR A 124 2.81 14.52 -18.45
C TYR A 124 3.93 15.41 -19.01
N SER A 125 5.12 15.35 -18.39
CA SER A 125 6.30 16.10 -18.82
C SER A 125 6.83 15.66 -20.19
N ARG A 126 6.49 14.45 -20.65
CA ARG A 126 6.80 13.94 -21.99
C ARG A 126 5.75 14.31 -23.04
N GLY A 127 4.71 15.04 -22.65
CA GLY A 127 3.61 15.43 -23.53
C GLY A 127 2.40 14.48 -23.49
N GLU A 128 2.42 13.43 -22.68
CA GLU A 128 1.24 12.59 -22.50
C GLU A 128 0.14 13.39 -21.78
N ARG A 129 -1.10 13.29 -22.26
CA ARG A 129 -2.29 13.90 -21.63
C ARG A 129 -3.33 12.88 -21.22
N GLU A 130 -3.24 11.66 -21.73
CA GLU A 130 -4.05 10.56 -21.27
C GLU A 130 -3.24 9.73 -20.27
N PHE A 131 -3.79 9.53 -19.06
CA PHE A 131 -3.12 8.81 -17.99
C PHE A 131 -4.10 7.92 -17.24
N CYS A 132 -3.97 6.60 -17.42
CA CYS A 132 -4.85 5.58 -16.83
C CYS A 132 -6.35 5.87 -17.08
N GLY A 133 -6.70 6.36 -18.27
CA GLY A 133 -8.08 6.71 -18.64
C GLY A 133 -8.52 8.13 -18.26
N ASN A 134 -7.65 8.92 -17.62
CA ASN A 134 -7.93 10.32 -17.29
C ASN A 134 -7.32 11.24 -18.36
N VAL A 135 -8.06 12.28 -18.79
CA VAL A 135 -7.52 13.36 -19.60
C VAL A 135 -7.03 14.47 -18.68
N LEU A 136 -5.71 14.69 -18.67
CA LEU A 136 -5.05 15.70 -17.83
C LEU A 136 -5.15 17.08 -18.49
N PRO A 137 -5.51 18.13 -17.72
CA PRO A 137 -5.55 19.49 -18.24
C PRO A 137 -4.16 20.00 -18.64
N GLU A 138 -4.14 20.97 -19.56
CA GLU A 138 -2.91 21.65 -19.93
C GLU A 138 -2.37 22.56 -18.81
N GLY A 139 -1.10 22.92 -18.92
CA GLY A 139 -0.46 23.89 -18.03
C GLY A 139 -0.16 23.39 -16.61
N LEU A 140 -0.38 22.11 -16.29
CA LEU A 140 0.00 21.56 -14.99
C LEU A 140 1.50 21.69 -14.71
N MET A 141 1.83 22.08 -13.48
CA MET A 141 3.19 22.16 -12.96
C MET A 141 3.53 20.98 -12.04
N LYS A 142 4.82 20.70 -11.85
CA LYS A 142 5.26 19.61 -10.96
C LYS A 142 4.77 19.86 -9.54
N ASN A 143 4.21 18.84 -8.91
CA ASN A 143 3.61 18.87 -7.56
C ASN A 143 2.37 19.77 -7.44
N GLN A 144 1.73 20.11 -8.55
CA GLN A 144 0.46 20.83 -8.52
C GLN A 144 -0.67 19.92 -8.01
N LYS A 145 -1.58 20.49 -7.20
CA LYS A 145 -2.80 19.81 -6.76
C LYS A 145 -3.77 19.70 -7.95
N PHE A 146 -4.40 18.55 -8.12
CA PHE A 146 -5.54 18.43 -9.02
C PHE A 146 -6.77 19.14 -8.46
N GLU A 147 -7.69 19.54 -9.33
CA GLU A 147 -8.99 20.08 -8.91
C GLU A 147 -9.75 19.03 -8.09
N GLU A 148 -9.83 17.82 -8.61
CA GLU A 148 -10.36 16.64 -7.93
C GLU A 148 -9.32 15.49 -7.96
N PRO A 149 -9.27 14.63 -6.93
CA PRO A 149 -8.42 13.45 -6.96
C PRO A 149 -8.78 12.54 -8.13
N ILE A 150 -7.77 11.98 -8.79
CA ILE A 150 -7.96 11.05 -9.92
C ILE A 150 -7.54 9.63 -9.54
N LEU A 151 -8.28 8.64 -10.05
CA LEU A 151 -7.94 7.23 -9.90
C LEU A 151 -7.03 6.80 -11.06
N THR A 152 -5.90 6.17 -10.73
CA THR A 152 -4.85 5.82 -11.70
C THR A 152 -4.35 4.40 -11.50
N PRO A 153 -5.20 3.40 -11.79
CA PRO A 153 -4.90 2.05 -11.40
C PRO A 153 -3.70 1.47 -12.15
N THR A 154 -3.06 0.51 -11.53
CA THR A 154 -2.01 -0.31 -12.12
C THR A 154 -2.31 -1.80 -11.95
N THR A 155 -1.83 -2.64 -12.85
CA THR A 155 -1.88 -4.08 -12.66
C THR A 155 -0.89 -4.49 -11.57
N LYS A 156 -1.24 -5.50 -10.78
CA LYS A 156 -0.29 -6.10 -9.84
C LYS A 156 0.46 -7.25 -10.53
N SER A 157 1.75 -7.06 -10.84
CA SER A 157 2.58 -8.11 -11.46
C SER A 157 3.85 -8.39 -10.64
N GLU A 158 4.46 -9.57 -10.81
CA GLU A 158 5.70 -9.92 -10.11
C GLU A 158 6.94 -9.20 -10.66
N GLU A 159 6.90 -8.75 -11.92
CA GLU A 159 8.03 -8.07 -12.57
C GLU A 159 7.90 -6.55 -12.47
N HIS A 160 6.84 -5.97 -13.05
CA HIS A 160 6.58 -4.53 -13.04
C HIS A 160 5.08 -4.21 -13.12
N ASP A 161 4.62 -3.24 -12.34
CA ASP A 161 3.24 -2.76 -12.41
C ASP A 161 3.03 -1.92 -13.68
N GLU A 162 1.99 -2.23 -14.44
CA GLU A 162 1.64 -1.54 -15.68
C GLU A 162 0.44 -0.60 -15.47
N LYS A 163 0.45 0.56 -16.14
CA LYS A 163 -0.71 1.45 -16.17
C LYS A 163 -1.87 0.73 -16.86
N ILE A 164 -3.06 0.80 -16.28
CA ILE A 164 -4.27 0.21 -16.87
C ILE A 164 -5.43 1.19 -16.76
N THR A 165 -6.35 1.14 -17.72
CA THR A 165 -7.59 1.94 -17.67
C THR A 165 -8.72 1.17 -16.96
N PRO A 166 -9.74 1.87 -16.41
CA PRO A 166 -10.94 1.23 -15.87
C PRO A 166 -11.59 0.23 -16.83
N ARG A 167 -11.66 0.58 -18.11
CA ARG A 167 -12.23 -0.28 -19.15
C ARG A 167 -11.41 -1.57 -19.31
N GLU A 168 -10.09 -1.47 -19.37
CA GLU A 168 -9.22 -2.64 -19.49
C GLU A 168 -9.28 -3.56 -18.27
N ILE A 169 -9.50 -3.03 -17.06
CA ILE A 169 -9.69 -3.84 -15.85
C ILE A 169 -10.88 -4.79 -16.02
N VAL A 170 -11.99 -4.29 -16.54
CA VAL A 170 -13.21 -5.07 -16.79
C VAL A 170 -13.04 -5.98 -17.99
N ASP A 171 -12.53 -5.47 -19.12
CA ASP A 171 -12.34 -6.24 -20.35
C ASP A 171 -11.38 -7.44 -20.16
N ARG A 172 -10.37 -7.30 -19.29
CA ARG A 172 -9.42 -8.37 -18.93
C ARG A 172 -9.93 -9.29 -17.82
N GLY A 173 -11.12 -9.04 -17.26
CA GLY A 173 -11.71 -9.85 -16.19
C GLY A 173 -10.96 -9.77 -14.86
N LEU A 174 -10.19 -8.71 -14.62
CA LEU A 174 -9.51 -8.48 -13.34
C LEU A 174 -10.52 -8.12 -12.24
N MET A 175 -11.60 -7.46 -12.63
CA MET A 175 -12.80 -7.18 -11.83
C MET A 175 -14.03 -7.24 -12.73
N THR A 176 -15.21 -7.55 -12.17
CA THR A 176 -16.49 -7.35 -12.87
C THR A 176 -16.88 -5.88 -12.87
N GLN A 177 -17.76 -5.44 -13.77
CA GLN A 177 -18.28 -4.07 -13.78
C GLN A 177 -18.85 -3.64 -12.41
N ASP A 178 -19.72 -4.47 -11.82
CA ASP A 178 -20.32 -4.17 -10.50
C ASP A 178 -19.27 -4.02 -9.38
N GLN A 179 -18.17 -4.77 -9.45
CA GLN A 179 -17.08 -4.67 -8.49
C GLN A 179 -16.32 -3.37 -8.65
N TRP A 180 -16.10 -2.93 -9.91
CA TRP A 180 -15.45 -1.67 -10.20
C TRP A 180 -16.32 -0.50 -9.73
N ASP A 181 -17.58 -0.47 -10.15
CA ASP A 181 -18.53 0.60 -9.81
C ASP A 181 -18.77 0.75 -8.30
N CYS A 182 -18.62 -0.34 -7.53
CA CYS A 182 -18.73 -0.32 -6.08
C CYS A 182 -17.55 0.40 -5.39
N VAL A 183 -16.35 0.41 -6.00
CA VAL A 183 -15.11 0.83 -5.30
C VAL A 183 -14.37 1.99 -5.99
N SER A 184 -14.81 2.42 -7.17
CA SER A 184 -14.17 3.47 -7.97
C SER A 184 -14.91 4.80 -7.94
#